data_AF-A0A1F2SN64-F1
#
_entry.id   AF-A0A1F2SN64-F1
#
_cell.length_a   1.000
_cell.length_b   1.000
_cell.length_c   1.000
_cell.angle_alpha   90.00
_cell.angle_beta   90.00
_cell.angle_gamma   90.00
#
_symmetry.space_group_name_H-M   'P 1'
#
loop_
_entity.id
_entity.type
_entity.pdbx_description
1 polymer ?
#
loop_
_entity_poly.entity_id
_entity_poly.type
_entity_poly.pdbx_seq_one_letter_code
_entity_poly.pdbx_strand_id
1 'polypeptide(L)'
;MQKMFNDGSYWERSQRGDLSVVTLEDRHPALTVANEPHCTRSQMISYRDQNKNEVARVHQYLRPDGNIGASGKPDPKRLFQDGILYRLEKSKTS
;
A
#
# COMPACT_ATOMS: atom_id res chain seq x y z
N MET A 1 8.90 6.74 -6.82
CA MET A 1 8.50 6.11 -5.53
C MET A 1 8.55 4.59 -5.57
N GLN A 2 7.92 3.92 -6.55
CA GLN A 2 7.91 2.45 -6.60
C GLN A 2 9.32 1.83 -6.64
N LYS A 3 10.28 2.48 -7.31
CA LYS A 3 11.69 2.07 -7.30
C LYS A 3 12.32 2.13 -5.90
N MET A 4 12.15 3.24 -5.16
CA MET A 4 12.61 3.36 -3.75
C MET A 4 11.93 2.35 -2.81
N PHE A 5 10.66 2.04 -3.06
CA PHE A 5 9.94 1.05 -2.27
C PHE A 5 10.46 -0.38 -2.50
N ASN A 6 10.81 -0.72 -3.75
CA ASN A 6 11.48 -1.99 -4.06
C ASN A 6 12.94 -2.00 -3.55
N ASP A 7 13.67 -0.90 -3.72
CA ASP A 7 15.08 -0.74 -3.30
C ASP A 7 15.24 -0.85 -1.78
N GLY A 8 14.38 -0.16 -1.01
CA GLY A 8 14.34 -0.26 0.45
C GLY A 8 13.73 -1.56 0.99
N SER A 9 13.36 -2.51 0.12
CA SER A 9 12.81 -3.82 0.48
C SER A 9 11.67 -3.75 1.50
N TYR A 10 10.86 -2.68 1.47
CA TYR A 10 9.83 -2.42 2.48
C TYR A 10 8.74 -3.50 2.49
N TRP A 11 8.43 -4.06 1.32
CA TRP A 11 7.51 -5.19 1.18
C TRP A 11 8.05 -6.49 1.80
N GLU A 12 9.32 -6.80 1.55
CA GLU A 12 9.92 -8.01 2.15
C GLU A 12 10.13 -7.84 3.66
N ARG A 13 10.49 -6.63 4.12
CA ARG A 13 10.57 -6.30 5.54
C ARG A 13 9.23 -6.43 6.25
N SER A 14 8.14 -5.98 5.62
CA SER A 14 6.81 -6.17 6.19
C SER A 14 6.40 -7.65 6.23
N GLN A 15 6.73 -8.44 5.20
CA GLN A 15 6.49 -9.89 5.20
C GLN A 15 7.33 -10.65 6.24
N ARG A 16 8.56 -10.20 6.51
CA ARG A 16 9.44 -10.76 7.54
C ARG A 16 9.05 -10.36 8.97
N GLY A 17 8.13 -9.41 9.13
CA GLY A 17 7.73 -8.88 10.43
C GLY A 17 8.69 -7.82 11.01
N ASP A 18 9.62 -7.32 10.20
CA ASP A 18 10.53 -6.23 10.57
C ASP A 18 9.79 -4.89 10.68
N LEU A 19 8.76 -4.71 9.83
CA LEU A 19 7.86 -3.57 9.86
C LEU A 19 6.47 -4.00 10.32
N SER A 20 5.91 -3.25 11.28
CA SER A 20 4.54 -3.43 11.73
C SER A 20 3.56 -2.94 10.68
N VAL A 21 2.71 -3.85 10.22
CA VAL A 21 1.68 -3.59 9.20
C VAL A 21 0.39 -3.18 9.89
N VAL A 22 -0.02 -1.92 9.73
CA VAL A 22 -1.24 -1.38 10.33
C VAL A 22 -2.24 -1.01 9.24
N THR A 23 -3.37 -1.69 9.20
CA THR A 23 -4.49 -1.31 8.31
C THR A 23 -5.15 -0.05 8.86
N LEU A 24 -5.11 1.04 8.10
CA LEU A 24 -5.69 2.33 8.46
C LEU A 24 -7.13 2.48 7.94
N GLU A 25 -7.36 2.05 6.70
CA GLU A 25 -8.69 2.02 6.10
C GLU A 25 -8.88 0.66 5.45
N ASP A 26 -10.01 0.03 5.71
CA ASP A 26 -10.54 -1.03 4.87
C ASP A 26 -11.84 -0.51 4.25
N ARG A 27 -11.83 -0.38 2.93
CA ARG A 27 -13.03 -0.09 2.16
C ARG A 27 -13.35 -1.30 1.32
N HIS A 28 -14.55 -1.81 1.49
CA HIS A 28 -15.12 -2.73 0.53
C HIS A 28 -15.80 -1.86 -0.56
N PRO A 29 -15.20 -1.64 -1.75
CA PRO A 29 -15.98 -1.09 -2.85
C PRO A 29 -17.09 -2.10 -3.17
N ALA A 30 -18.29 -1.82 -2.70
CA ALA A 30 -19.52 -2.50 -3.11
C ALA A 30 -19.94 -2.08 -4.53
N LEU A 31 -19.14 -1.25 -5.20
CA LEU A 31 -19.48 -0.62 -6.47
C LEU A 31 -18.98 -1.48 -7.62
N THR A 32 -19.94 -2.13 -8.26
CA THR A 32 -20.00 -2.74 -9.60
C THR A 32 -19.44 -1.90 -10.77
N VAL A 33 -18.74 -0.80 -10.50
CA VAL A 33 -18.39 0.24 -11.49
C VAL A 33 -17.04 -0.03 -12.17
N ALA A 34 -16.17 -0.83 -11.57
CA ALA A 34 -14.93 -1.29 -12.20
C ALA A 34 -15.09 -2.75 -12.61
N ASN A 35 -14.59 -3.13 -13.79
CA ASN A 35 -14.49 -4.50 -14.33
C ASN A 35 -13.58 -5.43 -13.48
N GLU A 36 -13.70 -5.35 -12.16
CA GLU A 36 -12.97 -6.14 -11.17
C GLU A 36 -13.92 -7.15 -10.52
N PRO A 37 -13.45 -8.36 -10.18
CA PRO A 37 -14.29 -9.36 -9.54
C PRO A 37 -14.94 -8.80 -8.27
N HIS A 38 -16.25 -9.05 -8.14
CA HIS A 38 -17.05 -8.76 -6.95
C HIS A 38 -16.27 -9.14 -5.68
N CYS A 39 -16.30 -8.28 -4.66
CA CYS A 39 -15.63 -8.41 -3.36
C CYS A 39 -14.13 -8.03 -3.27
N THR A 40 -13.56 -7.33 -4.24
CA THR A 40 -12.19 -6.78 -4.08
C THR A 40 -12.21 -5.65 -3.04
N ARG A 41 -11.53 -5.83 -1.89
CA ARG A 41 -11.43 -4.86 -0.79
C ARG A 41 -10.23 -3.94 -1.00
N SER A 42 -10.44 -2.62 -1.04
CA SER A 42 -9.38 -1.62 -1.04
C SER A 42 -8.93 -1.35 0.39
N GLN A 43 -7.68 -1.69 0.72
CA GLN A 43 -7.11 -1.49 2.03
C GLN A 43 -5.95 -0.49 1.97
N MET A 44 -5.96 0.53 2.83
CA MET A 44 -4.80 1.35 3.10
C MET A 44 -4.03 0.77 4.27
N ILE A 45 -2.75 0.50 4.02
CA ILE A 45 -1.84 -0.09 4.97
C ILE A 45 -0.72 0.91 5.25
N SER A 46 -0.42 1.09 6.53
CA SER A 46 0.70 1.88 7.03
C SER A 46 1.74 0.93 7.60
N TYR A 47 2.94 0.96 7.04
CA TYR A 47 4.11 0.31 7.59
C TYR A 47 4.72 1.21 8.63
N ARG A 48 4.89 0.65 9.82
CA ARG A 48 5.51 1.31 10.96
C ARG A 48 6.78 0.60 11.35
N ASP A 49 7.80 1.37 11.67
CA ASP A 49 9.03 0.86 12.26
C ASP A 49 8.79 0.34 13.69
N GLN A 50 9.78 -0.31 14.30
CA GLN A 50 9.75 -0.76 15.71
C GLN A 50 9.37 0.37 16.68
N ASN A 51 9.73 1.61 16.34
CA ASN A 51 9.39 2.81 17.10
C ASN A 51 7.93 3.29 16.90
N LYS A 52 7.09 2.52 16.19
CA LYS A 52 5.72 2.88 15.77
C LYS A 52 5.61 4.10 14.86
N ASN A 53 6.72 4.55 14.29
CA ASN A 53 6.77 5.64 13.32
C ASN A 53 6.33 5.15 11.94
N GLU A 54 5.40 5.85 11.27
CA GLU A 54 5.00 5.53 9.89
C GLU A 54 6.18 5.78 8.94
N VAL A 55 6.69 4.71 8.32
CA VAL A 55 7.79 4.76 7.34
C VAL A 55 7.30 4.63 5.90
N ALA A 56 6.12 4.05 5.69
CA ALA A 56 5.52 3.97 4.37
C ALA A 56 4.02 3.75 4.49
N ARG A 57 3.27 4.29 3.53
CA ARG A 57 1.84 4.04 3.39
C ARG A 57 1.57 3.53 2.00
N VAL A 58 0.99 2.34 1.94
CA VAL A 58 0.66 1.64 0.71
C VAL A 58 -0.84 1.43 0.60
N HIS A 59 -1.32 1.30 -0.62
CA HIS A 59 -2.69 0.94 -0.94
C HIS A 59 -2.68 -0.42 -1.63
N GLN A 60 -3.39 -1.38 -1.07
CA GLN A 60 -3.53 -2.71 -1.65
C GLN A 60 -4.99 -3.03 -1.94
N TYR A 61 -5.21 -3.89 -2.93
CA TYR A 61 -6.50 -4.46 -3.23
C TYR A 61 -6.48 -5.92 -2.81
N LEU A 62 -7.32 -6.33 -1.87
CA LEU A 62 -7.44 -7.71 -1.42
C LEU A 62 -8.68 -8.33 -2.06
N ARG A 63 -8.49 -9.30 -2.96
CA ARG A 63 -9.58 -10.07 -3.57
C ARG A 63 -10.20 -11.02 -2.54
N PRO A 64 -11.46 -11.45 -2.74
CA PRO A 64 -12.11 -12.42 -1.84
C PRO A 64 -11.37 -13.75 -1.78
N ASP A 65 -10.64 -14.08 -2.84
CA ASP A 65 -9.79 -15.27 -2.97
C ASP A 65 -8.50 -15.20 -2.12
N GLY A 66 -8.30 -14.12 -1.35
CA GLY A 66 -7.07 -13.85 -0.58
C GLY A 66 -5.92 -13.29 -1.42
N ASN A 67 -6.08 -13.27 -2.76
CA ASN A 67 -5.09 -12.73 -3.68
C ASN A 67 -5.08 -11.20 -3.70
N ILE A 68 -3.90 -10.59 -3.89
CA ILE A 68 -3.79 -9.13 -4.05
C ILE A 68 -4.15 -8.76 -5.50
N GLY A 69 -5.21 -7.96 -5.67
CA GLY A 69 -5.70 -7.45 -6.95
C GLY A 69 -4.82 -6.35 -7.56
N ALA A 70 -5.30 -5.76 -8.66
CA ALA A 70 -4.64 -4.75 -9.50
C ALA A 70 -3.32 -5.14 -10.20
N SER A 71 -2.34 -5.71 -9.49
CA SER A 71 -1.04 -6.18 -10.06
C SER A 71 -0.25 -7.11 -9.13
N GLY A 72 -0.85 -7.62 -8.05
CA GLY A 72 -0.15 -8.46 -7.06
C GLY A 72 0.89 -7.73 -6.21
N LYS A 73 0.98 -6.40 -6.31
CA LYS A 73 1.90 -5.57 -5.52
C LYS A 73 1.13 -4.38 -4.93
N PRO A 74 1.36 -4.04 -3.65
CA PRO A 74 0.76 -2.84 -3.07
C PRO A 74 1.35 -1.59 -3.70
N ASP A 75 0.51 -0.60 -3.95
CA ASP A 75 0.93 0.68 -4.52
C ASP A 75 1.40 1.62 -3.40
N PRO A 76 2.69 2.01 -3.36
CA PRO A 76 3.17 2.94 -2.36
C PRO A 76 2.58 4.32 -2.65
N LYS A 77 1.72 4.80 -1.76
CA LYS A 77 1.03 6.09 -1.90
C LYS A 77 1.83 7.21 -1.25
N ARG A 78 2.52 6.89 -0.16
CA ARG A 78 3.45 7.77 0.57
C ARG A 78 4.61 6.95 1.11
N LEU A 79 5.78 7.56 1.19
CA LEU A 79 6.97 6.95 1.76
C LEU A 79 7.63 7.99 2.65
N PHE A 80 7.95 7.62 3.88
CA PHE A 80 8.54 8.48 4.89
C PHE A 80 9.89 7.87 5.27
N GLN A 81 10.96 8.43 4.73
CA GLN A 81 12.31 7.91 4.94
C GLN A 81 13.18 9.05 5.43
N ASP A 82 13.80 8.86 6.61
CA ASP A 82 14.76 9.82 7.18
C ASP A 82 14.20 11.24 7.38
N GLY A 83 12.91 11.36 7.74
CA GLY A 83 12.23 12.65 7.87
C GLY A 83 11.75 13.26 6.55
N ILE A 84 12.02 12.62 5.42
CA ILE A 84 11.58 13.08 4.09
C ILE A 84 10.29 12.36 3.71
N LEU A 85 9.22 13.14 3.53
CA LEU A 85 7.95 12.66 2.98
C LEU A 85 8.01 12.67 1.44
N TYR A 86 8.11 11.49 0.85
CA TYR A 86 7.87 11.28 -0.56
C TYR A 86 6.38 11.03 -0.79
N ARG A 87 5.78 11.74 -1.74
CA ARG A 87 4.41 11.51 -2.23
C ARG A 87 4.45 11.34 -3.75
N LEU A 88 3.68 10.39 -4.27
CA LEU A 88 3.39 10.35 -5.70
C LEU A 88 2.51 11.55 -6.03
N GLU A 89 3.12 12.60 -6.57
CA GLU A 89 2.39 13.70 -7.17
C GLU A 89 1.68 13.14 -8.40
N LYS A 90 0.34 13.24 -8.43
CA LYS A 90 -0.39 12.97 -9.66
C LYS A 90 -0.03 14.10 -10.61
N SER A 91 0.89 13.85 -11.54
CA SER A 91 1.10 14.73 -12.67
C SER A 91 -0.26 14.92 -13.34
N LYS A 92 -0.86 16.11 -13.18
CA LYS A 92 -1.95 16.52 -14.06
C LYS A 92 -1.31 16.69 -15.43
N THR A 93 -1.38 15.65 -16.26
CA THR A 93 -1.15 15.83 -17.69
C THR A 93 -2.30 16.69 -18.19
N SER A 94 -2.02 17.95 -18.47
CA SER A 94 -2.92 18.88 -19.16
C SER A 94 -2.60 18.90 -20.65
#